data_AF-A0A060BUA2-F1
#
_entry.id   AF-A0A060BUA2-F1
#
_cell.length_a   1.000
_cell.length_b   1.000
_cell.length_c   1.000
_cell.angle_alpha   90.00
_cell.angle_beta   90.00
_cell.angle_gamma   90.00
#
_symmetry.space_group_name_H-M   'P 1'
#
loop_
_entity.id
_entity.type
_entity.pdbx_description
1 polymer ?
#
loop_
_entity_poly.entity_id
_entity_poly.type
_entity_poly.pdbx_seq_one_letter_code
_entity_poly.pdbx_strand_id
1 'polypeptide(L)'
;MTGPLTAKGVEDTAFYRQVKLASLNEVGGEPTRFGVAPSSFHAYCTIRMADWPGAFSTTSTHDTKRGEDTRTRINVLSEMPDEWRTRLNRWKYRNDRLKVEVDGVRAPDPREEYLIYQTLLGA
;
A
#
# COMPACT_ATOMS: atom_id res chain seq x y z
N MET A 1 -23.97 -5.51 -11.52
CA MET A 1 -23.99 -4.33 -10.63
C MET A 1 -23.12 -4.62 -9.41
N THR A 2 -21.80 -4.40 -9.51
CA THR A 2 -20.83 -4.72 -8.42
C THR A 2 -19.59 -3.81 -8.44
N GLY A 3 -19.16 -3.35 -9.62
CA GLY A 3 -17.97 -2.48 -9.79
C GLY A 3 -17.93 -1.19 -8.95
N PRO A 4 -19.03 -0.41 -8.81
CA PRO A 4 -19.00 0.84 -8.05
C PRO A 4 -18.87 0.64 -6.53
N LEU A 5 -19.33 -0.50 -6.01
CA LEU A 5 -19.32 -0.80 -4.57
C LEU A 5 -17.96 -1.31 -4.10
N THR A 6 -17.27 -2.12 -4.92
CA THR A 6 -15.86 -2.51 -4.70
C THR A 6 -14.92 -1.31 -4.79
N ALA A 7 -15.14 -0.41 -5.75
CA ALA A 7 -14.34 0.81 -5.90
C ALA A 7 -14.48 1.74 -4.68
N LYS A 8 -15.70 2.11 -4.27
CA LYS A 8 -15.88 3.07 -3.16
C LYS A 8 -15.67 2.49 -1.77
N GLY A 9 -15.97 1.20 -1.56
CA GLY A 9 -15.90 0.58 -0.23
C GLY A 9 -14.49 0.10 0.17
N VAL A 10 -13.78 -0.53 -0.76
CA VAL A 10 -12.45 -1.11 -0.50
C VAL A 10 -11.35 -0.10 -0.77
N GLU A 11 -11.43 0.63 -1.89
CA GLU A 11 -10.33 1.50 -2.32
C GLU A 11 -10.30 2.85 -1.58
N ASP A 12 -11.46 3.37 -1.15
CA ASP A 12 -11.56 4.69 -0.50
C ASP A 12 -11.80 4.64 1.03
N THR A 13 -12.11 3.47 1.61
CA THR A 13 -12.35 3.34 3.07
C THR A 13 -11.51 2.25 3.75
N ALA A 14 -11.29 1.09 3.11
CA ALA A 14 -10.50 -0.01 3.72
C ALA A 14 -8.99 0.21 3.60
N PHE A 15 -8.50 0.77 2.49
CA PHE A 15 -7.07 1.07 2.29
C PHE A 15 -6.49 2.05 3.32
N TYR A 16 -7.32 2.93 3.91
CA TYR A 16 -6.90 3.82 5.00
C TYR A 16 -6.98 3.17 6.40
N ARG A 17 -7.74 2.08 6.55
CA ARG A 17 -7.84 1.33 7.82
C ARG A 17 -6.74 0.28 7.98
N GLN A 18 -6.19 -0.22 6.87
CA GLN A 18 -5.12 -1.22 6.84
C GLN A 18 -3.84 -0.66 6.19
N VAL A 19 -3.21 0.32 6.81
CA VAL A 19 -1.91 0.87 6.34
C VAL A 19 -0.74 0.02 6.82
N LYS A 20 -0.84 -1.32 6.87
CA LYS A 20 0.28 -2.16 7.38
C LYS A 20 1.52 -2.00 6.50
N LEU A 21 1.31 -2.08 5.18
CA LEU A 21 2.31 -1.84 4.14
C LEU A 21 1.58 -1.22 2.94
N ALA A 22 1.82 0.06 2.65
CA ALA A 22 1.03 0.85 1.71
C ALA A 22 1.17 0.39 0.25
N SER A 23 2.23 -0.35 -0.08
CA SER A 23 2.43 -0.98 -1.39
C SER A 23 1.42 -2.07 -1.71
N LEU A 24 0.74 -2.65 -0.71
CA LEU A 24 -0.31 -3.66 -0.91
C LEU A 24 -1.68 -3.04 -1.21
N ASN A 25 -1.84 -1.73 -0.99
CA ASN A 25 -3.10 -1.01 -1.15
C ASN A 25 -3.15 -0.39 -2.54
N GLU A 26 -3.44 -1.22 -3.55
CA GLU A 26 -3.46 -0.84 -4.96
C GLU A 26 -4.76 -1.29 -5.65
N VAL A 27 -5.12 -0.63 -6.75
CA VAL A 27 -6.33 -0.95 -7.55
C VAL A 27 -6.29 -2.41 -7.98
N GLY A 28 -7.36 -3.15 -7.70
CA GLY A 28 -7.46 -4.59 -7.99
C GLY A 28 -6.62 -5.50 -7.08
N GLY A 29 -5.89 -4.96 -6.10
CA GLY A 29 -5.14 -5.72 -5.11
C GLY A 29 -6.01 -6.24 -3.97
N GLU A 30 -5.52 -7.27 -3.27
CA GLU A 30 -6.12 -7.80 -2.04
C GLU A 30 -5.16 -7.55 -0.85
N PRO A 31 -5.35 -6.48 -0.06
CA PRO A 31 -4.41 -6.10 1.01
C PRO A 31 -4.22 -7.14 2.12
N THR A 32 -5.16 -8.09 2.26
CA THR A 32 -5.06 -9.18 3.22
C THR A 32 -4.01 -10.21 2.81
N ARG A 33 -3.64 -10.26 1.52
CA ARG A 33 -2.60 -11.14 0.98
C ARG A 33 -1.25 -10.42 0.98
N PHE A 34 -0.44 -10.68 2.01
CA PHE A 34 0.86 -10.01 2.18
C PHE A 34 1.89 -10.37 1.10
N GLY A 35 1.82 -11.58 0.54
CA GLY A 35 2.75 -12.04 -0.47
C GLY A 35 2.25 -13.31 -1.17
N VAL A 36 3.01 -13.74 -2.18
CA VAL A 36 2.73 -14.93 -2.97
C VAL A 36 3.99 -15.79 -3.06
N ALA A 37 3.83 -17.11 -2.90
CA ALA A 37 4.93 -18.03 -3.14
C ALA A 37 5.26 -18.09 -4.64
N PRO A 38 6.55 -18.22 -5.04
CA PRO A 38 6.93 -18.32 -6.44
C PRO A 38 6.16 -19.40 -7.22
N SER A 39 5.90 -20.55 -6.61
CA SER A 39 5.12 -21.64 -7.21
C SER A 39 3.68 -21.23 -7.53
N SER A 40 3.02 -20.50 -6.63
CA SER A 40 1.66 -19.97 -6.86
C SER A 40 1.65 -18.91 -7.96
N PHE A 41 2.69 -18.09 -8.06
CA PHE A 41 2.84 -17.12 -9.15
C PHE A 41 3.03 -17.83 -10.49
N HIS A 42 3.90 -18.84 -10.57
CA HIS A 42 4.08 -19.62 -11.80
C HIS A 42 2.81 -20.34 -12.25
N ALA A 43 2.07 -20.95 -11.31
CA ALA A 43 0.79 -21.58 -11.62
C ALA A 43 -0.23 -20.57 -12.18
N TYR A 44 -0.29 -19.37 -11.60
CA TYR A 44 -1.12 -18.27 -12.12
C TYR A 44 -0.71 -17.85 -13.53
N CYS A 45 0.60 -17.74 -13.82
CA CYS A 45 1.10 -17.44 -15.16
C CYS A 45 0.68 -18.49 -16.20
N THR A 46 0.73 -19.79 -15.85
CA THR A 46 0.30 -20.88 -16.74
C THR A 46 -1.19 -20.78 -17.07
N ILE A 47 -2.05 -20.58 -16.07
CA ILE A 47 -3.50 -20.41 -16.27
C ILE A 47 -3.77 -19.20 -17.17
N ARG A 48 -3.14 -18.06 -16.87
CA ARG A 48 -3.31 -16.82 -17.64
C ARG A 48 -2.91 -16.98 -19.11
N MET A 49 -1.83 -17.72 -19.38
CA MET A 49 -1.38 -17.97 -20.76
C MET A 49 -2.37 -18.85 -21.53
N ALA A 50 -3.02 -19.80 -20.87
CA ALA A 50 -4.05 -20.65 -21.48
C ALA A 50 -5.35 -19.88 -21.76
N ASP A 51 -5.80 -19.09 -20.80
CA ASP A 51 -7.14 -18.47 -20.83
C ASP A 51 -7.15 -17.10 -21.52
N TRP A 52 -6.07 -16.30 -21.35
CA TRP A 52 -5.99 -14.91 -21.85
C TRP A 52 -4.58 -14.54 -22.37
N PRO A 53 -4.08 -15.21 -23.42
CA PRO A 53 -2.71 -15.00 -23.93
C PRO A 53 -2.43 -13.58 -24.42
N GLY A 54 -3.46 -12.82 -24.84
CA GLY A 54 -3.32 -11.44 -25.30
C GLY A 54 -3.56 -10.36 -24.24
N ALA A 55 -3.85 -10.71 -22.99
CA ALA A 55 -4.18 -9.74 -21.95
C ALA A 55 -2.95 -9.01 -21.41
N PHE A 56 -3.07 -7.70 -21.20
CA PHE A 56 -1.97 -6.86 -20.71
C PHE A 56 -1.56 -7.21 -19.27
N SER A 57 -0.26 -7.29 -19.04
CA SER A 57 0.35 -7.33 -17.70
C SER A 57 0.91 -5.95 -17.39
N THR A 58 0.14 -5.11 -16.71
CA THR A 58 0.53 -3.75 -16.35
C THR A 58 1.04 -3.68 -14.92
N THR A 59 2.07 -2.86 -14.71
CA THR A 59 2.63 -2.57 -13.38
C THR A 59 2.32 -1.15 -12.93
N SER A 60 2.01 -0.22 -13.84
CA SER A 60 1.55 1.12 -13.49
C SER A 60 0.54 1.61 -14.53
N THR A 61 -0.46 2.37 -14.10
CA THR A 61 -1.43 3.04 -14.98
C THR A 61 -1.65 4.47 -14.51
N HIS A 62 -2.48 5.25 -15.21
CA HIS A 62 -2.85 6.58 -14.74
C HIS A 62 -3.79 6.54 -13.50
N ASP A 63 -4.39 5.38 -13.22
CA ASP A 63 -5.31 5.16 -12.10
C ASP A 63 -4.67 4.43 -10.91
N THR A 64 -3.44 3.92 -11.04
CA THR A 64 -2.75 3.30 -9.90
C THR A 64 -2.56 4.32 -8.79
N LYS A 65 -2.90 3.94 -7.55
CA LYS A 65 -2.75 4.77 -6.36
C LYS A 65 -1.29 5.16 -6.14
N ARG A 66 -0.33 4.30 -6.53
CA ARG A 66 1.13 4.53 -6.46
C ARG A 66 1.81 3.97 -7.70
N GLY A 67 2.95 4.54 -8.11
CA GLY A 67 3.75 3.98 -9.21
C GLY A 67 4.42 2.65 -8.83
N GLU A 68 4.83 1.87 -9.84
CA GLU A 68 5.55 0.60 -9.63
C GLU A 68 6.77 0.78 -8.72
N ASP A 69 7.66 1.72 -9.07
CA ASP A 69 8.90 1.96 -8.31
C ASP A 69 8.63 2.37 -6.86
N THR A 70 7.60 3.19 -6.65
CA THR A 70 7.16 3.59 -5.31
C THR A 70 6.72 2.38 -4.49
N ARG A 71 5.95 1.46 -5.07
CA ARG A 71 5.54 0.24 -4.38
C ARG A 71 6.73 -0.68 -4.12
N THR A 72 7.67 -0.81 -5.04
CA THR A 72 8.88 -1.62 -4.88
C THR A 72 9.74 -1.10 -3.72
N ARG A 73 9.96 0.21 -3.61
CA ARG A 73 10.69 0.81 -2.48
C ARG A 73 10.01 0.55 -1.14
N ILE A 74 8.69 0.71 -1.08
CA ILE A 74 7.91 0.46 0.14
C ILE A 74 7.94 -1.03 0.52
N ASN A 75 7.91 -1.95 -0.45
CA ASN A 75 7.97 -3.39 -0.18
C ASN A 75 9.21 -3.82 0.61
N VAL A 76 10.36 -3.18 0.38
CA VAL A 76 11.61 -3.46 1.11
C VAL A 76 11.48 -3.25 2.62
N LEU A 77 10.55 -2.41 3.08
CA LEU A 77 10.29 -2.24 4.52
C LEU A 77 9.84 -3.54 5.20
N SER A 78 9.24 -4.47 4.45
CA SER A 78 8.87 -5.80 4.96
C SER A 78 10.07 -6.68 5.31
N GLU A 79 11.24 -6.41 4.71
CA GLU A 79 12.47 -7.16 4.94
C GLU A 79 13.28 -6.62 6.13
N MET A 80 12.98 -5.40 6.60
CA MET A 80 13.69 -4.71 7.68
C MET A 80 12.76 -4.19 8.80
N PRO A 81 11.86 -5.02 9.37
CA PRO A 81 10.81 -4.55 10.26
C PRO A 81 11.31 -3.90 11.56
N ASP A 82 12.44 -4.34 12.11
CA ASP A 82 12.99 -3.79 13.36
C ASP A 82 13.70 -2.45 13.14
N GLU A 83 14.48 -2.31 12.05
CA GLU A 83 15.03 -1.02 11.67
C GLU A 83 13.89 -0.04 11.34
N TRP A 84 12.89 -0.50 10.59
CA TRP A 84 11.72 0.30 10.26
C TRP A 84 11.02 0.83 11.51
N ARG A 85 10.72 -0.04 12.48
CA ARG A 85 10.12 0.35 13.78
C ARG A 85 10.97 1.37 14.52
N THR A 86 12.28 1.20 14.51
CA THR A 86 13.22 2.13 15.17
C THR A 86 13.17 3.52 14.53
N ARG A 87 13.15 3.60 13.19
CA ARG A 87 13.05 4.87 12.46
C ARG A 87 11.71 5.55 12.72
N LEU A 88 10.60 4.81 12.68
CA LEU A 88 9.26 5.32 12.98
C LEU A 88 9.18 5.98 14.35
N ASN A 89 9.63 5.29 15.40
CA ASN A 89 9.58 5.83 16.76
C ASN A 89 10.39 7.13 16.88
N ARG A 90 11.55 7.17 16.22
CA ARG A 90 12.41 8.36 16.19
C ARG A 90 11.76 9.53 15.46
N TRP A 91 11.14 9.29 14.30
CA TRP A 91 10.48 10.35 13.54
C TRP A 91 9.21 10.85 14.23
N LYS A 92 8.38 9.94 14.74
CA LYS A 92 7.20 10.28 15.54
C LYS A 92 7.56 11.19 16.71
N TYR A 93 8.60 10.85 17.47
CA TYR A 93 9.07 11.69 18.58
C TYR A 93 9.49 13.09 18.11
N ARG A 94 10.25 13.18 17.02
CA ARG A 94 10.75 14.46 16.48
C ARG A 94 9.66 15.34 15.89
N ASN A 95 8.65 14.71 15.28
CA ASN A 95 7.59 15.38 14.55
C ASN A 95 6.36 15.67 15.42
N ASP A 96 6.29 15.15 16.65
CA ASP A 96 5.16 15.39 17.57
C ASP A 96 4.87 16.87 17.78
N ARG A 97 5.92 17.70 17.83
CA ARG A 97 5.84 19.16 17.95
C ARG A 97 5.26 19.88 16.72
N LEU A 98 5.23 19.21 15.57
CA LEU A 98 4.71 19.77 14.31
C LEU A 98 3.22 19.46 14.14
N LYS A 99 2.65 18.60 15.00
CA LYS A 99 1.23 18.26 14.95
C LYS A 99 0.39 19.44 15.40
N VAL A 100 -0.71 19.67 14.70
CA VAL A 100 -1.67 20.75 14.96
C VAL A 100 -3.03 20.16 15.31
N GLU A 101 -3.90 20.96 15.91
CA GLU A 101 -5.30 20.58 16.10
C GLU A 101 -6.12 21.03 14.88
N VAL A 102 -6.86 20.09 14.28
CA VAL A 102 -7.80 20.32 13.17
C VAL A 102 -9.12 19.68 13.59
N ASP A 103 -10.19 20.48 13.66
CA ASP A 103 -11.52 20.03 14.09
C ASP A 103 -11.54 19.26 15.42
N GLY A 104 -10.69 19.69 16.38
CA GLY A 104 -10.57 19.05 17.70
C GLY A 104 -9.74 17.76 17.72
N VAL A 105 -9.12 17.38 16.60
CA VAL A 105 -8.27 16.20 16.46
C VAL A 105 -6.83 16.61 16.19
N ARG A 106 -5.89 15.96 16.87
CA ARG A 106 -4.45 16.17 16.62
C ARG A 106 -4.05 15.52 15.31
N ALA A 107 -3.73 16.35 14.31
CA ALA A 107 -3.39 15.94 12.95
C ALA A 107 -1.86 16.03 12.68
N PRO A 108 -1.28 15.13 11.87
CA PRO A 108 -1.90 13.90 11.39
C PRO A 108 -2.12 12.89 12.53
N ASP A 109 -3.18 12.11 12.42
CA ASP A 109 -3.41 10.97 13.30
C ASP A 109 -2.28 9.92 13.14
N PRO A 110 -2.15 8.93 14.04
CA PRO A 110 -1.06 7.95 13.95
C PRO A 110 -1.01 7.13 12.65
N ARG A 111 -2.15 6.88 12.00
CA ARG A 111 -2.23 6.11 10.73
C ARG A 111 -1.88 7.00 9.54
N GLU A 112 -2.38 8.23 9.53
CA GLU A 112 -2.00 9.25 8.55
C GLU A 112 -0.49 9.51 8.61
N GLU A 113 0.06 9.69 9.80
CA GLU A 113 1.49 9.85 10.02
C GLU A 113 2.29 8.64 9.50
N TYR A 114 1.80 7.41 9.75
CA TYR A 114 2.43 6.20 9.25
C TYR A 114 2.39 6.10 7.71
N LEU A 115 1.27 6.51 7.10
CA LEU A 115 1.13 6.56 5.64
C LEU A 115 2.06 7.61 5.03
N ILE A 116 2.18 8.79 5.66
CA ILE A 116 3.09 9.86 5.23
C ILE A 116 4.52 9.33 5.18
N TYR A 117 5.00 8.66 6.24
CA TYR A 117 6.37 8.14 6.26
C TYR A 117 6.63 7.10 5.15
N GLN A 118 5.70 6.18 4.90
CA GLN A 118 5.85 5.22 3.80
C GLN A 118 5.82 5.92 2.43
N THR A 119 4.98 6.94 2.27
CA THR A 119 4.86 7.69 1.03
C THR A 119 6.13 8.50 0.73
N LEU A 120 6.72 9.15 1.74
CA LEU A 120 7.98 9.88 1.60
C LEU A 120 9.16 8.98 1.22
N LEU A 121 9.18 7.73 1.72
CA LEU A 121 10.22 6.76 1.37
C LEU A 121 10.02 6.14 -0.01
N GLY A 122 8.78 6.09 -0.50
CA GLY A 122 8.46 5.55 -1.81
C GLY A 122 8.57 6.57 -2.95
N ALA A 123 8.60 7.87 -2.66
CA ALA A 123 8.78 8.94 -3.65
C ALA A 123 10.20 8.95 -4.25
#